data_AF-A0A2V3Y3A3-F1
#
_entry.id   AF-A0A2V3Y3A3-F1
#
_cell.length_a   1.000
_cell.length_b   1.000
_cell.length_c   1.000
_cell.angle_alpha   90.00
_cell.angle_beta   90.00
_cell.angle_gamma   90.00
#
_symmetry.space_group_name_H-M   'P 1'
#
loop_
_entity.id
_entity.type
_entity.pdbx_description
1 polymer ?
#
loop_
_entity_poly.entity_id
_entity_poly.type
_entity_poly.pdbx_seq_one_letter_code
_entity_poly.pdbx_strand_id
1 'polypeptide(L)'
;MVPEIVKNNQGHGIFITTVNYVNGAIAAFMPGVMEKLSELLKSDLYFSFLNTEAAVIHKSNLVSQEVIQDALRFQNYNCGSEDFFSEKVYFYSRERDRIEVIG
;
A
#
# COMPACT_ATOMS: atom_id res chain seq x y z
N MET A 1 -15.18 -12.80 8.83
CA MET A 1 -15.71 -11.60 9.52
C MET A 1 -14.81 -10.44 9.14
N VAL A 2 -15.34 -9.34 8.57
CA VAL A 2 -14.53 -8.16 8.19
C VAL A 2 -14.16 -7.39 9.48
N PRO A 3 -12.88 -7.11 9.75
CA PRO A 3 -12.47 -6.29 10.91
C PRO A 3 -13.16 -4.93 10.91
N GLU A 4 -13.62 -4.42 12.06
CA GLU A 4 -14.34 -3.13 12.12
C GLU A 4 -13.52 -1.96 11.54
N ILE A 5 -12.20 -2.02 11.68
CA ILE A 5 -11.27 -1.02 11.13
C ILE A 5 -11.34 -0.95 9.59
N VAL A 6 -11.63 -2.09 8.93
CA VAL A 6 -11.81 -2.20 7.48
C VAL A 6 -13.22 -1.72 7.09
N LYS A 7 -14.23 -1.98 7.93
CA LYS A 7 -15.61 -1.51 7.71
C LYS A 7 -15.74 0.01 7.81
N ASN A 8 -14.98 0.65 8.69
CA ASN A 8 -15.02 2.10 8.89
C ASN A 8 -14.33 2.91 7.79
N ASN A 9 -13.73 2.23 6.79
CA ASN A 9 -13.12 2.77 5.57
C ASN A 9 -13.06 4.30 5.48
N GLN A 10 -12.22 4.93 6.32
CA GLN A 10 -12.08 6.39 6.31
C GLN A 10 -11.35 6.90 5.05
N GLY A 11 -11.00 6.01 4.11
CA GLY A 11 -10.46 6.40 2.80
C GLY A 11 -9.04 6.95 2.86
N HIS A 12 -8.24 6.62 3.88
CA HIS A 12 -6.86 7.14 4.02
C HIS A 12 -5.84 6.49 3.08
N GLY A 13 -6.30 5.70 2.11
CA GLY A 13 -5.47 5.01 1.12
C GLY A 13 -5.53 5.69 -0.24
N ILE A 14 -4.38 5.99 -0.84
CA ILE A 14 -4.29 6.46 -2.23
C ILE A 14 -3.87 5.29 -3.10
N PHE A 15 -4.64 5.02 -4.15
CA PHE A 15 -4.27 4.02 -5.14
C PHE A 15 -3.23 4.59 -6.11
N ILE A 16 -2.15 3.85 -6.31
CA ILE A 16 -1.28 4.08 -7.47
C ILE A 16 -1.71 3.10 -8.56
N THR A 17 -2.16 3.66 -9.69
CA THR A 17 -2.43 2.92 -10.92
C THR A 17 -1.98 3.74 -12.12
N THR A 18 -1.77 3.08 -13.26
CA THR A 18 -1.58 3.76 -14.55
C THR A 18 -2.91 3.86 -15.27
N VAL A 19 -3.06 4.85 -16.17
CA VAL A 19 -4.30 5.05 -16.97
C VAL A 19 -4.67 3.79 -17.77
N ASN A 20 -3.68 2.99 -18.13
CA ASN A 20 -3.86 1.74 -18.88
C ASN A 20 -3.86 0.49 -17.98
N TYR A 21 -3.85 0.64 -16.65
CA TYR A 21 -3.79 -0.44 -15.65
C TYR A 21 -2.58 -1.40 -15.73
N VAL A 22 -1.66 -1.19 -16.68
CA VAL A 22 -0.43 -1.97 -16.81
C VAL A 22 0.65 -1.40 -15.89
N ASN A 23 1.22 -2.25 -15.02
CA ASN A 23 2.33 -1.94 -14.12
C ASN A 23 2.06 -0.77 -13.13
N GLY A 24 0.79 -0.46 -12.86
CA GLY A 24 0.39 0.63 -11.98
C GLY A 24 1.02 0.54 -10.59
N ALA A 25 1.00 -0.66 -10.02
CA ALA A 25 1.62 -0.93 -8.72
C ALA A 25 3.15 -0.77 -8.73
N ILE A 26 3.81 -1.15 -9.83
CA ILE A 26 5.28 -1.08 -9.96
C ILE A 26 5.78 0.36 -9.99
N ALA A 27 4.92 1.33 -10.35
CA ALA A 27 5.28 2.76 -10.33
C ALA A 27 5.75 3.23 -8.94
N ALA A 28 5.36 2.56 -7.85
CA ALA A 28 5.89 2.83 -6.51
C ALA A 28 7.42 2.66 -6.42
N PHE A 29 8.04 1.87 -7.29
CA PHE A 29 9.49 1.68 -7.33
C PHE A 29 10.20 2.56 -8.37
N MET A 30 9.47 3.38 -9.13
CA MET A 30 10.10 4.30 -10.07
C MET A 30 10.85 5.42 -9.33
N PRO A 31 12.04 5.82 -9.80
CA PRO A 31 12.82 6.88 -9.16
C PRO A 31 12.00 8.15 -8.93
N GLY A 32 12.05 8.69 -7.70
CA GLY A 32 11.39 9.94 -7.31
C GLY A 32 9.87 9.85 -7.06
N VAL A 33 9.21 8.72 -7.33
CA VAL A 33 7.75 8.61 -7.14
C VAL A 33 7.39 8.65 -5.65
N MET A 34 8.01 7.81 -4.83
CA MET A 34 7.72 7.77 -3.39
C MET A 34 8.15 9.04 -2.68
N GLU A 35 9.28 9.62 -3.09
CA GLU A 35 9.72 10.95 -2.64
C GLU A 35 8.62 11.98 -2.89
N LYS A 36 8.16 12.11 -4.15
CA LYS A 36 7.13 13.09 -4.52
C LYS A 36 5.82 12.88 -3.76
N LEU A 37 5.38 11.63 -3.62
CA LEU A 37 4.16 11.31 -2.88
C LEU A 37 4.30 11.63 -1.40
N SER A 38 5.45 11.35 -0.80
CA SER A 38 5.72 11.64 0.61
C SER A 38 5.76 13.14 0.90
N GLU A 39 6.25 13.95 -0.04
CA GLU A 39 6.21 15.42 0.03
C GLU A 39 4.77 15.93 0.00
N LEU A 40 3.97 15.46 -0.98
CA LEU A 40 2.58 15.86 -1.15
C LEU A 40 1.72 15.50 0.06
N LEU A 41 1.95 14.30 0.61
CA LEU A 41 1.21 13.77 1.75
C LEU A 41 1.77 14.21 3.10
N LYS A 42 2.96 14.82 3.10
CA LYS A 42 3.68 15.29 4.29
C LYS A 42 3.83 14.18 5.34
N SER A 43 4.23 12.99 4.91
CA SER A 43 4.34 11.80 5.76
C SER A 43 5.26 10.76 5.14
N ASP A 44 5.93 9.98 5.98
CA ASP A 44 6.45 8.67 5.57
C ASP A 44 5.27 7.79 5.14
N LEU A 45 5.54 6.80 4.29
CA LEU A 45 4.47 6.08 3.60
C LEU A 45 4.58 4.58 3.87
N TYR A 46 3.45 3.96 4.17
CA TYR A 46 3.28 2.53 3.97
C TYR A 46 2.69 2.28 2.60
N PHE A 47 3.05 1.17 1.97
CA PHE A 47 2.32 0.70 0.81
C PHE A 47 2.31 -0.82 0.71
N SER A 48 1.29 -1.34 0.04
CA SER A 48 1.11 -2.76 -0.21
C SER A 48 0.50 -3.00 -1.58
N PHE A 49 0.75 -4.19 -2.11
CA PHE A 49 0.27 -4.62 -3.42
C PHE A 49 -1.03 -5.40 -3.22
N LEU A 50 -2.11 -4.94 -3.85
CA LEU A 50 -3.35 -5.70 -3.85
C LEU A 50 -3.29 -6.81 -4.90
N ASN A 51 -2.68 -6.51 -6.05
CA ASN A 51 -2.39 -7.40 -7.16
C ASN A 51 -1.27 -6.78 -8.02
N THR A 52 -1.02 -7.33 -9.22
CA THR A 52 -0.01 -6.83 -10.16
C THR A 52 -0.29 -5.42 -10.70
N GLU A 53 -1.54 -4.97 -10.66
CA GLU A 53 -2.01 -3.74 -11.30
C GLU A 53 -2.15 -2.58 -10.31
N ALA A 54 -2.46 -2.87 -9.04
CA ALA A 54 -2.76 -1.87 -8.03
C ALA A 54 -1.93 -2.01 -6.74
N ALA A 55 -1.40 -0.87 -6.28
CA ALA A 55 -0.85 -0.70 -4.94
C ALA A 55 -1.63 0.38 -4.18
N VAL A 56 -1.71 0.25 -2.86
CA VAL A 56 -2.32 1.25 -1.98
C VAL A 56 -1.24 1.88 -1.11
N ILE A 57 -1.21 3.21 -1.08
CA ILE A 57 -0.37 4.00 -0.18
C ILE A 57 -1.18 4.46 1.01
N HIS A 58 -0.60 4.35 2.19
CA HIS A 58 -1.11 4.90 3.43
C HIS A 58 -0.08 5.84 4.06
N LYS A 59 -0.55 6.90 4.69
CA LYS A 59 0.31 7.73 5.54
C LYS A 59 0.67 6.96 6.80
N SER A 60 1.97 6.83 7.11
CA SER A 60 2.44 6.06 8.26
C SER A 60 1.96 6.60 9.60
N ASN A 61 1.61 7.89 9.66
CA ASN A 61 1.09 8.53 10.86
C ASN A 61 -0.43 8.39 11.04
N LEU A 62 -1.15 7.76 10.10
CA LEU A 62 -2.61 7.58 10.15
C LEU A 62 -3.04 6.11 10.30
N VAL A 63 -2.23 5.18 9.81
CA VAL A 63 -2.57 3.75 9.79
C VAL A 63 -1.35 2.96 10.26
N SER A 64 -1.54 2.02 11.18
CA SER A 64 -0.47 1.14 11.63
C SER A 64 -0.23 0.00 10.63
N GLN A 65 0.97 -0.59 10.66
CA GLN A 65 1.34 -1.70 9.79
C GLN A 65 0.40 -2.91 9.98
N GLU A 66 0.02 -3.23 11.21
CA GLU A 66 -0.79 -4.40 11.54
C GLU A 66 -2.17 -4.32 10.87
N VAL A 67 -2.75 -3.12 10.83
CA VAL A 67 -4.04 -2.86 10.16
C VAL A 67 -3.95 -3.15 8.66
N ILE A 68 -2.85 -2.76 8.02
CA ILE A 68 -2.63 -3.00 6.59
C ILE A 68 -2.45 -4.50 6.34
N GLN A 69 -1.67 -5.19 7.17
CA GLN A 69 -1.47 -6.64 7.06
C GLN A 69 -2.78 -7.42 7.25
N ASP A 70 -3.61 -7.03 8.22
CA ASP A 70 -4.91 -7.68 8.45
C ASP A 70 -5.87 -7.46 7.28
N ALA A 71 -5.85 -6.27 6.67
CA ALA A 71 -6.61 -5.99 5.46
C ALA A 71 -6.14 -6.84 4.27
N LEU A 72 -4.82 -7.01 4.09
CA LEU A 72 -4.24 -7.87 3.06
C LEU A 72 -4.62 -9.34 3.27
N ARG A 73 -4.44 -9.87 4.49
CA ARG A 73 -4.86 -11.23 4.85
C ARG A 73 -6.33 -11.47 4.54
N PHE A 74 -7.18 -10.51 4.90
CA PHE A 74 -8.61 -10.57 4.60
C PHE A 74 -8.86 -10.57 3.09
N GLN A 75 -8.29 -9.64 2.32
CA GLN A 75 -8.47 -9.57 0.88
C GLN A 75 -8.01 -10.87 0.20
N ASN A 76 -6.81 -11.34 0.54
CA ASN A 76 -6.17 -12.54 0.00
C ASN A 76 -6.98 -13.80 0.26
N TYR A 77 -7.55 -13.94 1.46
CA TYR A 77 -8.46 -15.05 1.78
C TYR A 77 -9.73 -15.05 0.91
N ASN A 78 -10.22 -13.87 0.49
CA ASN A 78 -11.46 -13.75 -0.27
C ASN A 78 -11.28 -13.73 -1.80
N CYS A 79 -10.13 -13.30 -2.33
CA CYS A 79 -9.90 -13.17 -3.79
C CYS A 79 -9.53 -14.49 -4.49
N GLY A 80 -9.27 -15.58 -3.76
CA GLY A 80 -8.78 -16.83 -4.36
C GLY A 80 -7.30 -16.75 -4.74
N SER A 81 -6.69 -17.89 -5.10
CA SER A 81 -5.22 -18.01 -5.20
C SER A 81 -4.58 -17.33 -6.41
N GLU A 82 -5.33 -17.03 -7.47
CA GLU A 82 -4.76 -16.49 -8.72
C GLU A 82 -4.44 -14.99 -8.64
N ASP A 83 -5.18 -14.24 -7.83
CA ASP A 83 -4.95 -12.81 -7.60
C ASP A 83 -4.10 -12.52 -6.35
N PHE A 84 -3.69 -13.57 -5.63
CA PHE A 84 -2.84 -13.46 -4.45
C PHE A 84 -1.43 -13.02 -4.86
N PHE A 85 -1.02 -11.81 -4.46
CA PHE A 85 0.33 -11.32 -4.73
C PHE A 85 1.24 -11.47 -3.50
N SER A 86 0.88 -10.84 -2.39
CA SER A 86 1.66 -10.87 -1.15
C SER A 86 0.87 -10.35 0.05
N GLU A 87 1.30 -10.71 1.25
CA GLU A 87 0.89 -10.05 2.50
C GLU A 87 1.91 -8.99 2.95
N LYS A 88 2.94 -8.74 2.13
CA LYS A 88 4.02 -7.84 2.48
C LYS A 88 3.58 -6.38 2.54
N VAL A 89 4.08 -5.68 3.55
CA VAL A 89 3.97 -4.23 3.70
C VAL A 89 5.35 -3.61 3.54
N TYR A 90 5.39 -2.57 2.72
CA TYR A 90 6.57 -1.79 2.43
C TYR A 90 6.48 -0.45 3.14
N PHE A 91 7.60 0.07 3.59
CA PHE A 91 7.74 1.37 4.23
C PHE A 91 8.71 2.24 3.46
N TYR A 92 8.30 3.45 3.13
CA TYR A 92 9.16 4.49 2.60
C TYR A 92 9.46 5.53 3.67
N SER A 93 10.75 5.71 3.97
CA SER A 93 11.27 6.73 4.89
C SER A 93 11.71 7.96 4.11
N ARG A 94 11.15 9.13 4.46
CA ARG A 94 11.56 10.43 3.90
C ARG A 94 12.96 10.83 4.30
N GLU A 95 13.36 10.48 5.51
CA GLU A 95 14.69 10.80 6.03
C GLU A 95 15.79 10.04 5.28
N ARG A 96 15.54 8.75 5.02
CA ARG A 96 16.53 7.86 4.40
C ARG A 96 16.42 7.79 2.87
N ASP A 97 15.32 8.30 2.31
CA ASP A 97 14.93 8.16 0.91
C ASP A 97 15.02 6.70 0.43
N ARG A 98 14.40 5.79 1.20
CA ARG A 98 14.51 4.34 0.98
C ARG A 98 13.22 3.61 1.28
N ILE A 99 13.00 2.55 0.51
CA ILE A 99 11.93 1.57 0.71
C ILE A 99 12.51 0.36 1.45
N GLU A 100 11.85 -0.05 2.52
CA GLU A 100 12.16 -1.22 3.33
C GLU A 100 10.93 -2.14 3.38
N VAL A 101 11.14 -3.46 3.41
CA VAL A 101 10.07 -4.42 3.70
C VAL A 101 10.01 -4.59 5.21
N ILE A 102 8.84 -4.35 5.80
CA ILE A 102 8.68 -4.31 7.26
C ILE A 102 7.79 -5.43 7.80
N GLY A 103 7.15 -6.20 6.92
CA GLY A 103 6.43 -7.42 7.24
C GLY A 103 5.61 -7.90 6.07
#